data_AF-A0A2V8FU78-F1
#
_entry.id   AF-A0A2V8FU78-F1
#
_cell.length_a   1.000
_cell.length_b   1.000
_cell.length_c   1.000
_cell.angle_alpha   90.00
_cell.angle_beta   90.00
_cell.angle_gamma   90.00
#
_symmetry.space_group_name_H-M   'P 1'
#
loop_
_entity.id
_entity.type
_entity.pdbx_description
1 polymer ?
#
loop_
_entity_poly.entity_id
_entity_poly.type
_entity_poly.pdbx_seq_one_letter_code
_entity_poly.pdbx_strand_id
1 'polypeptide(L)'
;MILIVAAIIVAAAVYGGAQAIAREIALAREAAGRARALQLLGVFGPAVAAADADPRGLIVWQPIARTARQLFPDEFAALDRAAGGAFPFSKDRIQAAHARWTAEWLAWERAHDAEYKLKAAEIEEELLALGGSTVVRGRLDKVEREKLDRYQRRYEEYVRVGKALQALLG
;
A
#
# COMPACT_ATOMS: atom_id res chain seq x y z
N MET A 1 -51.70 -8.29 -49.11
CA MET A 1 -52.03 -8.00 -47.69
C MET A 1 -51.56 -9.09 -46.75
N ILE A 2 -51.96 -10.36 -46.92
CA ILE A 2 -51.56 -11.49 -46.04
C ILE A 2 -50.03 -11.66 -45.94
N LEU A 3 -49.30 -11.59 -47.07
CA LEU A 3 -47.84 -11.71 -47.07
C LEU A 3 -47.13 -10.58 -46.30
N ILE A 4 -47.69 -9.36 -46.35
CA ILE A 4 -47.14 -8.20 -45.63
C ILE A 4 -47.35 -8.38 -44.13
N VAL A 5 -48.53 -8.82 -43.71
CA VAL A 5 -48.83 -9.11 -42.31
C VAL A 5 -47.94 -10.24 -41.78
N ALA A 6 -47.75 -11.31 -42.54
CA ALA A 6 -46.84 -12.40 -42.17
C ALA A 6 -45.40 -11.92 -42.02
N ALA A 7 -44.90 -11.08 -42.94
CA ALA A 7 -43.56 -10.52 -42.87
C ALA A 7 -43.36 -9.64 -41.63
N ILE A 8 -44.36 -8.83 -41.25
CA ILE A 8 -44.31 -7.98 -40.05
C ILE A 8 -44.26 -8.83 -38.78
N ILE A 9 -45.07 -9.90 -38.70
CA ILE A 9 -45.08 -10.80 -37.55
C ILE A 9 -43.72 -11.48 -37.38
N VAL A 10 -43.13 -11.98 -38.47
CA VAL A 10 -41.79 -12.59 -38.45
C VAL A 10 -40.74 -11.57 -38.02
N ALA A 11 -40.77 -10.35 -38.57
CA ALA A 11 -39.83 -9.28 -38.19
C ALA A 11 -39.95 -8.91 -36.70
N ALA A 12 -41.18 -8.81 -36.18
CA ALA A 12 -41.42 -8.53 -34.76
C ALA A 12 -40.94 -9.67 -33.85
N ALA A 13 -41.14 -10.93 -34.25
CA ALA A 13 -40.65 -12.09 -33.51
C ALA A 13 -39.12 -12.14 -33.49
N VAL A 14 -38.47 -11.90 -34.63
CA VAL A 14 -36.99 -11.85 -34.74
C VAL A 14 -36.42 -10.70 -33.90
N TYR A 15 -37.02 -9.51 -33.99
CA TYR A 15 -36.60 -8.36 -33.18
C TYR A 15 -36.79 -8.61 -31.68
N GLY A 16 -37.92 -9.20 -31.28
CA GLY A 16 -38.20 -9.57 -29.89
C GLY A 16 -37.19 -10.59 -29.36
N GLY A 17 -36.89 -11.63 -30.15
CA GLY A 17 -35.86 -12.63 -29.81
C GLY A 17 -34.47 -12.03 -29.66
N ALA A 18 -34.06 -11.14 -30.59
CA ALA A 18 -32.77 -10.45 -30.51
C ALA A 18 -32.66 -9.56 -29.26
N GLN A 19 -33.74 -8.86 -28.90
CA GLN A 19 -33.79 -8.03 -27.68
C GLN A 19 -33.72 -8.86 -26.40
N ALA A 20 -34.39 -10.02 -26.35
CA ALA A 20 -34.33 -10.93 -25.21
C ALA A 20 -32.90 -11.46 -24.99
N ILE A 21 -32.25 -11.92 -26.07
CA ILE A 21 -30.85 -12.39 -26.03
C ILE A 21 -29.91 -11.27 -25.57
N ALA A 22 -30.07 -10.05 -26.11
CA ALA A 22 -29.25 -8.91 -25.70
C ALA A 22 -29.38 -8.58 -24.21
N ARG A 23 -30.61 -8.67 -23.66
CA ARG A 23 -30.87 -8.47 -22.23
C ARG A 23 -30.23 -9.55 -21.38
N GLU A 24 -30.35 -10.82 -21.77
CA GLU A 24 -29.72 -11.93 -21.05
C GLU A 24 -28.19 -11.80 -21.02
N ILE A 25 -27.57 -11.46 -22.16
CA ILE A 25 -26.13 -11.20 -22.24
C ILE A 25 -25.73 -10.03 -21.32
N ALA A 26 -26.52 -8.95 -21.30
CA ALA A 26 -26.25 -7.81 -20.43
C ALA A 26 -26.32 -8.20 -18.93
N LEU A 27 -27.36 -8.94 -18.53
CA LEU A 27 -27.52 -9.41 -17.15
C LEU A 27 -26.40 -10.38 -16.74
N ALA A 28 -26.03 -11.31 -17.62
CA ALA A 28 -24.93 -12.23 -17.38
C ALA A 28 -23.60 -11.49 -17.24
N ARG A 29 -23.35 -10.47 -18.08
CA ARG A 29 -22.15 -9.63 -18.00
C ARG A 29 -22.11 -8.84 -16.70
N GLU A 30 -23.23 -8.29 -16.26
CA GLU A 30 -23.33 -7.56 -14.99
C GLU A 30 -23.09 -8.48 -13.78
N ALA A 31 -23.67 -9.68 -13.79
CA ALA A 31 -23.43 -10.68 -12.75
C ALA A 31 -21.93 -11.09 -12.70
N ALA A 32 -21.31 -11.31 -13.87
CA ALA A 32 -19.88 -11.61 -13.96
C ALA A 32 -19.00 -10.45 -13.46
N GLY A 33 -19.36 -9.21 -13.77
CA GLY A 33 -18.67 -8.02 -13.27
C GLY A 33 -18.76 -7.91 -11.74
N ARG A 34 -19.95 -8.13 -11.16
CA ARG A 34 -20.12 -8.17 -9.70
C ARG A 34 -19.29 -9.27 -9.04
N ALA A 35 -19.26 -10.47 -9.61
CA ALA A 35 -18.44 -11.57 -9.12
C ALA A 35 -16.95 -11.22 -9.14
N ARG A 36 -16.45 -10.61 -10.22
CA ARG A 36 -15.06 -10.13 -10.31
C ARG A 36 -14.76 -9.02 -9.31
N ALA A 37 -15.68 -8.08 -9.10
CA ALA A 37 -15.51 -7.03 -8.08
C ALA A 37 -15.37 -7.62 -6.66
N LEU A 38 -16.16 -8.66 -6.33
CA LEU A 38 -16.03 -9.39 -5.06
C LEU A 38 -14.70 -10.14 -4.95
N GLN A 39 -14.19 -10.72 -6.04
CA GLN A 39 -12.87 -11.34 -6.06
C GLN A 39 -11.76 -10.31 -5.84
N LEU A 40 -11.85 -9.13 -6.47
CA LEU A 40 -10.91 -8.04 -6.27
C LEU A 40 -10.94 -7.55 -4.81
N LEU A 41 -12.11 -7.45 -4.18
CA LEU A 41 -12.23 -7.17 -2.75
C LEU A 41 -11.56 -8.25 -1.90
N GLY A 42 -11.74 -9.53 -2.25
CA GLY A 42 -11.09 -10.65 -1.57
C GLY A 42 -9.56 -10.63 -1.68
N VAL A 43 -9.02 -10.19 -2.82
CA VAL A 43 -7.57 -10.05 -3.03
C VAL A 43 -7.00 -8.86 -2.28
N PHE A 44 -7.63 -7.69 -2.41
CA PHE A 44 -7.06 -6.44 -1.91
C PHE A 44 -7.47 -6.10 -0.48
N GLY A 45 -8.50 -6.73 0.10
CA GLY A 45 -8.86 -6.54 1.50
C GLY A 45 -7.70 -6.86 2.46
N PRO A 46 -7.10 -8.06 2.39
CA PRO A 46 -5.91 -8.39 3.18
C PRO A 46 -4.70 -7.51 2.85
N ALA A 47 -4.54 -7.10 1.59
CA ALA A 47 -3.47 -6.20 1.17
C ALA A 47 -3.59 -4.81 1.82
N VAL A 48 -4.82 -4.29 1.96
CA VAL A 48 -5.11 -3.05 2.69
C VAL A 48 -4.74 -3.20 4.17
N ALA A 49 -5.20 -4.27 4.82
CA ALA A 49 -4.87 -4.50 6.23
C ALA A 49 -3.34 -4.61 6.46
N ALA A 50 -2.63 -5.30 5.57
CA ALA A 50 -1.18 -5.42 5.62
C ALA A 50 -0.47 -4.07 5.43
N ALA A 51 -0.93 -3.24 4.49
CA ALA A 51 -0.40 -1.90 4.25
C ALA A 51 -0.67 -0.92 5.41
N ASP A 52 -1.82 -1.07 6.07
CA ASP A 52 -2.16 -0.28 7.25
C ASP A 52 -1.27 -0.65 8.45
N ALA A 53 -0.89 -1.93 8.59
CA ALA A 53 0.04 -2.40 9.61
C ALA A 53 1.51 -2.04 9.30
N ASP A 54 1.92 -2.13 8.03
CA ASP A 54 3.29 -1.83 7.59
C ASP A 54 3.26 -1.05 6.26
N PRO A 55 3.71 0.22 6.23
CA PRO A 55 3.79 1.02 5.00
C PRO A 55 4.50 0.31 3.84
N ARG A 56 5.46 -0.58 4.12
CA ARG A 56 6.19 -1.34 3.09
C ARG A 56 5.26 -2.23 2.24
N GLY A 57 4.11 -2.63 2.77
CA GLY A 57 3.08 -3.34 2.02
C GLY A 57 2.61 -2.55 0.79
N LEU A 58 2.52 -1.22 0.86
CA LEU A 58 2.10 -0.39 -0.28
C LEU A 58 3.07 -0.47 -1.46
N ILE A 59 4.37 -0.61 -1.19
CA ILE A 59 5.42 -0.70 -2.23
C ILE A 59 5.20 -1.94 -3.11
N VAL A 60 4.71 -3.02 -2.50
CA VAL A 60 4.40 -4.27 -3.20
C VAL A 60 3.02 -4.22 -3.86
N TRP A 61 2.01 -3.78 -3.12
CA TRP A 61 0.62 -3.95 -3.55
C TRP A 61 0.10 -2.85 -4.47
N GLN A 62 0.65 -1.64 -4.42
CA GLN A 62 0.18 -0.55 -5.27
C GLN A 62 0.46 -0.78 -6.77
N PRO A 63 1.65 -1.25 -7.19
CA PRO A 63 1.87 -1.64 -8.59
C PRO A 63 0.91 -2.75 -9.05
N ILE A 64 0.64 -3.75 -8.20
CA ILE A 64 -0.31 -4.83 -8.50
C ILE A 64 -1.73 -4.27 -8.68
N ALA A 65 -2.15 -3.36 -7.81
CA ALA A 65 -3.44 -2.68 -7.92
C ALA A 65 -3.55 -1.83 -9.21
N ARG A 66 -2.47 -1.15 -9.61
CA ARG A 66 -2.42 -0.41 -10.89
C ARG A 66 -2.61 -1.34 -12.08
N THR A 67 -1.91 -2.48 -12.12
CA THR A 67 -2.08 -3.49 -13.17
C THR A 67 -3.49 -4.08 -13.18
N ALA A 68 -4.02 -4.45 -12.01
CA ALA A 68 -5.38 -5.00 -11.90
C ALA A 68 -6.43 -3.99 -12.40
N ARG A 69 -6.26 -2.69 -12.10
CA ARG A 69 -7.16 -1.63 -12.59
C ARG A 69 -7.13 -1.51 -14.12
N GLN A 70 -5.98 -1.74 -14.77
CA GLN A 70 -5.90 -1.74 -16.23
C GLN A 70 -6.61 -2.94 -16.87
N LEU A 71 -6.60 -4.09 -16.19
CA LEU A 71 -7.25 -5.32 -16.67
C LEU A 71 -8.76 -5.34 -16.43
N PHE A 72 -9.22 -4.69 -15.35
CA PHE A 72 -10.62 -4.70 -14.90
C PHE A 72 -11.15 -3.28 -14.64
N PRO A 73 -11.15 -2.39 -15.65
CA PRO A 73 -11.42 -0.96 -15.45
C PRO A 73 -12.86 -0.70 -14.96
N ASP A 74 -13.85 -1.42 -15.49
CA ASP A 74 -15.26 -1.26 -15.13
C ASP A 74 -15.50 -1.68 -13.67
N GLU A 75 -14.89 -2.79 -13.24
CA GLU A 75 -15.00 -3.29 -11.88
C GLU A 75 -14.34 -2.33 -10.88
N PHE A 76 -13.15 -1.80 -11.19
CA PHE A 76 -12.51 -0.79 -10.35
C PHE A 76 -13.32 0.51 -10.31
N ALA A 77 -13.93 0.95 -11.40
CA ALA A 77 -14.81 2.13 -11.38
C ALA A 77 -16.05 1.92 -10.49
N ALA A 78 -16.60 0.70 -10.44
CA ALA A 78 -17.67 0.36 -9.51
C ALA A 78 -17.19 0.38 -8.06
N LEU A 79 -16.02 -0.19 -7.77
CA LEU A 79 -15.41 -0.19 -6.45
C LEU A 79 -15.03 1.21 -5.98
N ASP A 80 -14.52 2.06 -6.86
CA ASP A 80 -14.15 3.43 -6.56
C ASP A 80 -15.37 4.26 -6.13
N ARG A 81 -16.50 4.08 -6.84
CA ARG A 81 -17.79 4.70 -6.47
C ARG A 81 -18.30 4.20 -5.12
N ALA A 82 -18.19 2.91 -4.85
CA ALA A 82 -18.61 2.32 -3.59
C ALA A 82 -17.73 2.76 -2.41
N ALA A 83 -16.43 2.91 -2.64
CA ALA A 83 -15.46 3.32 -1.62
C ALA A 83 -15.43 4.85 -1.40
N GLY A 84 -16.02 5.65 -2.29
CA GLY A 84 -15.95 7.11 -2.25
C GLY A 84 -14.58 7.68 -2.65
N GLY A 85 -13.74 6.89 -3.32
CA GLY A 85 -12.38 7.25 -3.69
C GLY A 85 -11.65 6.08 -4.36
N ALA A 86 -10.38 6.28 -4.72
CA ALA A 86 -9.62 5.25 -5.42
C ALA A 86 -9.36 4.01 -4.53
N PHE A 87 -9.97 2.89 -4.90
CA PHE A 87 -9.74 1.56 -4.37
C PHE A 87 -8.51 0.91 -5.03
N PRO A 88 -7.76 0.04 -4.33
CA PRO A 88 -7.73 -0.16 -2.87
C PRO A 88 -6.86 0.88 -2.14
N PHE A 89 -5.97 1.57 -2.85
CA PHE A 89 -5.05 2.54 -2.26
C PHE A 89 -5.20 3.91 -2.92
N SER A 90 -5.80 4.84 -2.20
CA SER A 90 -5.91 6.24 -2.60
C SER A 90 -4.57 6.96 -2.42
N LYS A 91 -4.41 8.11 -3.10
CA LYS A 91 -3.25 8.99 -2.91
C LYS A 91 -3.12 9.42 -1.45
N ASP A 92 -4.23 9.79 -0.81
CA ASP A 92 -4.26 10.21 0.60
C ASP A 92 -3.78 9.10 1.53
N ARG A 93 -4.17 7.84 1.25
CA ARG A 93 -3.68 6.69 2.03
C ARG A 93 -2.17 6.51 1.89
N ILE A 94 -1.63 6.65 0.68
CA ILE A 94 -0.18 6.55 0.44
C ILE A 94 0.57 7.68 1.14
N GLN A 95 0.04 8.91 1.08
CA GLN A 95 0.60 10.06 1.78
C GLN A 95 0.57 9.85 3.31
N ALA A 96 -0.54 9.36 3.85
CA ALA A 96 -0.66 9.05 5.27
C ALA A 96 0.35 7.98 5.72
N ALA A 97 0.55 6.93 4.91
CA ALA A 97 1.54 5.90 5.19
C ALA A 97 2.98 6.45 5.15
N HIS A 98 3.30 7.33 4.19
CA HIS A 98 4.58 8.02 4.14
C HIS A 98 4.80 8.92 5.37
N ALA A 99 3.78 9.70 5.76
CA ALA A 99 3.85 10.54 6.96
C ALA A 99 4.05 9.71 8.24
N ARG A 100 3.35 8.58 8.37
CA ARG A 100 3.52 7.64 9.48
C ARG A 100 4.94 7.06 9.53
N TRP A 101 5.48 6.63 8.39
CA TRP A 101 6.85 6.14 8.29
C TRP A 101 7.88 7.17 8.77
N THR A 102 7.72 8.44 8.36
CA THR A 102 8.57 9.53 8.84
C THR A 102 8.42 9.78 10.34
N ALA A 103 7.20 9.74 10.87
CA ALA A 103 6.96 9.90 12.31
C ALA A 103 7.61 8.77 13.13
N GLU A 104 7.54 7.52 12.66
CA GLU A 104 8.18 6.36 13.28
C GLU A 104 9.71 6.50 13.28
N TRP A 105 10.30 6.96 12.17
CA TRP A 105 11.74 7.27 12.09
C TRP A 105 12.14 8.31 13.14
N LEU A 106 11.44 9.45 13.23
CA LEU A 106 11.74 10.53 14.18
C LEU A 106 11.56 10.10 15.65
N ALA A 107 10.60 9.21 15.91
CA ALA A 107 10.45 8.62 17.25
C ALA A 107 11.62 7.69 17.59
N TRP A 108 12.03 6.86 16.64
CA TRP A 108 13.17 5.96 16.79
C TRP A 108 14.49 6.73 16.98
N GLU A 109 14.73 7.78 16.19
CA GLU A 109 15.94 8.61 16.26
C GLU A 109 16.12 9.22 17.65
N ARG A 110 15.07 9.81 18.22
CA ARG A 110 15.09 10.36 19.58
C ARG A 110 15.38 9.30 20.64
N ALA A 111 14.77 8.11 20.52
CA ALA A 111 15.00 7.01 21.44
C ALA A 111 16.43 6.47 21.34
N HIS A 112 16.94 6.34 20.11
CA HIS A 112 18.31 5.94 19.82
C HIS A 112 19.33 6.92 20.41
N ASP A 113 19.13 8.22 20.19
CA ASP A 113 20.02 9.24 20.76
C ASP A 113 20.03 9.24 22.28
N ALA A 114 18.85 9.10 22.91
CA ALA A 114 18.75 9.01 24.36
C ALA A 114 19.45 7.75 24.92
N GLU A 115 19.25 6.59 24.26
CA GLU A 115 19.88 5.32 24.63
C GLU A 115 21.42 5.45 24.63
N TYR A 116 21.99 5.99 23.55
CA TYR A 116 23.44 6.08 23.44
C TYR A 116 24.04 7.21 24.28
N LYS A 117 23.31 8.29 24.55
CA LYS A 117 23.74 9.32 25.50
C LYS A 117 23.88 8.76 26.91
N LEU A 118 22.94 7.93 27.35
CA LEU A 118 23.01 7.28 28.65
C LEU A 118 24.21 6.32 28.74
N LYS A 119 24.38 5.45 27.74
CA LYS A 119 25.53 4.52 27.69
C LYS A 119 26.88 5.22 27.70
N ALA A 120 27.01 6.32 26.96
CA ALA A 120 28.25 7.10 26.93
C ALA A 120 28.54 7.72 28.31
N ALA A 121 27.53 8.34 28.95
CA ALA A 121 27.67 8.96 30.26
C ALA A 121 28.11 7.96 31.35
N GLU A 122 27.54 6.74 31.35
CA GLU A 122 27.93 5.67 32.29
C GLU A 122 29.41 5.29 32.14
N ILE A 123 29.90 5.19 30.89
CA ILE A 123 31.31 4.85 30.61
C ILE A 123 32.25 6.02 30.91
N GLU A 124 31.82 7.26 30.65
CA GLU A 124 32.57 8.46 30.99
C GLU A 124 32.74 8.63 32.50
N GLU A 125 31.70 8.34 33.28
CA GLU A 125 31.79 8.33 34.75
C GLU A 125 32.78 7.26 35.24
N GLU A 126 32.73 6.04 34.67
CA GLU A 126 33.69 4.97 34.94
C GLU A 126 35.13 5.40 34.58
N LEU A 127 35.30 6.11 33.46
CA LEU A 127 36.60 6.59 32.99
C LEU A 127 37.20 7.63 33.93
N LEU A 128 36.36 8.54 34.45
CA LEU A 128 36.75 9.55 35.43
C LEU A 128 37.14 8.88 36.76
N ALA A 129 36.34 7.91 37.24
CA ALA A 129 36.61 7.19 38.47
C ALA A 129 37.93 6.38 38.43
N LEU A 130 38.28 5.84 37.26
CA LEU A 130 39.49 5.03 37.04
C LEU A 130 40.68 5.83 36.49
N GLY A 131 40.63 7.16 36.53
CA GLY A 131 41.77 8.02 36.18
C GLY A 131 42.21 7.95 34.72
N GLY A 132 41.28 7.72 33.78
CA GLY A 132 41.58 7.72 32.35
C GLY A 132 42.09 6.39 31.77
N SER A 133 41.67 5.26 32.36
CA SER A 133 41.95 3.90 31.88
C SER A 133 41.77 3.75 30.36
N THR A 134 42.81 3.22 29.69
CA THR A 134 42.81 2.98 28.23
C THR A 134 41.77 1.95 27.81
N VAL A 135 41.49 0.96 28.66
CA VAL A 135 40.47 -0.07 28.42
C VAL A 135 39.07 0.55 28.41
N VAL A 136 38.78 1.44 29.36
CA VAL A 136 37.49 2.12 29.45
C VAL A 136 37.31 3.10 28.29
N ARG A 137 38.39 3.80 27.88
CA ARG A 137 38.37 4.63 26.66
C ARG A 137 38.04 3.80 25.42
N GLY A 138 38.65 2.63 25.25
CA GLY A 138 38.32 1.72 24.15
C GLY A 138 36.88 1.22 24.15
N ARG A 139 36.24 1.11 25.33
CA ARG A 139 34.80 0.80 25.44
C ARG A 139 33.93 1.97 24.98
N LEU A 140 34.31 3.21 25.31
CA LEU A 140 33.62 4.41 24.83
C LEU A 140 33.66 4.49 23.30
N ASP A 141 34.85 4.36 22.70
CA ASP A 141 35.02 4.35 21.24
C ASP A 141 34.20 3.25 20.55
N LYS A 142 34.04 2.10 21.22
CA LYS A 142 33.20 1.01 20.73
C LYS A 142 31.72 1.40 20.73
N VAL A 143 31.22 2.01 21.81
CA VAL A 143 29.82 2.47 21.90
C VAL A 143 29.52 3.54 20.86
N GLU A 144 30.44 4.47 20.61
CA GLU A 144 30.28 5.49 19.56
C GLU A 144 30.19 4.88 18.16
N ARG A 145 31.05 3.90 17.84
CA ARG A 145 30.96 3.18 16.56
C ARG A 145 29.65 2.42 16.43
N GLU A 146 29.23 1.71 17.48
CA GLU A 146 27.94 1.00 17.48
C GLU A 146 26.75 1.94 17.27
N LYS A 147 26.81 3.16 17.85
CA LYS A 147 25.80 4.21 17.62
C LYS A 147 25.68 4.51 16.12
N LEU A 148 26.80 4.88 15.52
CA LEU A 148 26.87 5.29 14.11
C LEU A 148 26.43 4.16 13.18
N ASP A 149 26.90 2.94 13.39
CA ASP A 149 26.56 1.79 12.57
C ASP A 149 25.05 1.49 12.60
N ARG A 150 24.44 1.57 13.80
CA ARG A 150 23.01 1.33 13.96
C ARG A 150 22.19 2.46 13.35
N TYR A 151 22.62 3.71 13.51
CA TYR A 151 22.01 4.87 12.87
C TYR A 151 22.03 4.74 11.35
N GLN A 152 23.21 4.49 10.77
CA GLN A 152 23.37 4.41 9.32
C GLN A 152 22.48 3.32 8.70
N ARG A 153 22.49 2.10 9.24
CA ARG A 153 21.64 1.01 8.72
C ARG A 153 20.16 1.37 8.75
N ARG A 154 19.68 2.00 9.83
CA ARG A 154 18.27 2.38 9.96
C ARG A 154 17.92 3.57 9.06
N TYR A 155 18.84 4.53 8.90
CA TYR A 155 18.70 5.66 8.01
C TYR A 155 18.58 5.22 6.54
N GLU A 156 19.43 4.28 6.12
CA GLU A 156 19.36 3.68 4.77
C GLU A 156 18.00 3.04 4.51
N GLU A 157 17.46 2.30 5.48
CA GLU A 157 16.12 1.72 5.39
C GLU A 157 15.05 2.82 5.29
N TYR A 158 15.10 3.82 6.17
CA TYR A 158 14.18 4.95 6.20
C TYR A 158 14.11 5.66 4.85
N VAL A 159 15.27 6.04 4.30
CA VAL A 159 15.37 6.73 3.02
C VAL A 159 14.87 5.87 1.87
N ARG A 160 15.26 4.59 1.82
CA ARG A 160 14.84 3.68 0.75
C ARG A 160 13.32 3.51 0.72
N VAL A 161 12.71 3.24 1.87
CA VAL A 161 11.26 3.04 1.98
C VAL A 161 10.52 4.35 1.74
N GLY A 162 11.00 5.47 2.30
CA GLY A 162 10.40 6.79 2.09
C GLY A 162 10.36 7.19 0.62
N LYS A 163 11.49 7.05 -0.10
CA LYS A 163 11.55 7.30 -1.55
C LYS A 163 10.62 6.39 -2.34
N ALA A 164 10.57 5.11 -2.00
CA ALA A 164 9.69 4.16 -2.67
C ALA A 164 8.21 4.52 -2.49
N LEU A 165 7.80 4.89 -1.28
CA LEU A 165 6.44 5.36 -1.00
C LEU A 165 6.11 6.64 -1.75
N GLN A 166 7.04 7.60 -1.81
CA GLN A 166 6.85 8.84 -2.56
C GLN A 166 6.74 8.59 -4.06
N ALA A 167 7.49 7.62 -4.61
CA ALA A 167 7.39 7.22 -6.01
C ALA A 167 6.01 6.64 -6.38
N LEU A 168 5.24 6.11 -5.42
CA LEU A 168 3.87 5.65 -5.65
C LEU A 168 2.86 6.78 -5.85
N LEU A 169 3.23 8.03 -5.54
CA LEU A 169 2.39 9.22 -5.73
C LEU A 169 2.55 9.87 -7.10
N GLY A 170 3.66 9.57 -7.80
CA GLY A 170 3.88 9.87 -9.22
C GLY A 170 3.10 8.92 -10.12
#